data_AF-A0A0P9IPQ5-F1
#
_entry.id   AF-A0A0P9IPQ5-F1
#
_cell.length_a   1.000
_cell.length_b   1.000
_cell.length_c   1.000
_cell.angle_alpha   90.00
_cell.angle_beta   90.00
_cell.angle_gamma   90.00
#
_symmetry.space_group_name_H-M   'P 1'
#
loop_
_entity.id
_entity.type
_entity.pdbx_description
1 polymer ?
#
loop_
_entity_poly.entity_id
_entity_poly.type
_entity_poly.pdbx_seq_one_letter_code
_entity_poly.pdbx_strand_id
1 'polypeptide(L)'
;MSAEPHKYWPSVGTTYPHWADLLLATQLAAARAGFNYLGRYFDQRRPAQLSIVCMVHSTQMRASGCTHSLIEAVAVDSKDAMSGWRVSKVNAQHLDAQRHPGHTLSRGLSSWLKKRPADLVLKPGDTVTGFRDLHTIEGALRAQNRRQGRFLAGRVAPTAKSASCEGYQINCVLDTSRCTFFVRFEGLSTDLDGERTWRCVEVRSEHSCVSTAKPLSEKLQWRLNFWVTLVDGALGKPVRQSAPSTEEHEVVSDRFIGPFPMLSLPTLPTYRSSSPPLMPALADADSSDSPTALASLLPNRQALASAEKELADASTAVDKLKSDLAAAENRADVQRGRVEKKRAKLQRRLERERSKRKSVKEGPRSKDKKRDVKRAGERKKKAEMLALSD
;
A
#
# COMPACT_ATOMS: atom_id res chain seq x y z
N MET A 1 -17.06 14.52 22.39
CA MET A 1 -16.08 15.35 21.67
C MET A 1 -15.82 14.77 20.28
N SER A 2 -16.29 15.47 19.23
CA SER A 2 -16.19 15.05 17.82
C SER A 2 -14.81 15.43 17.29
N ALA A 3 -13.84 14.52 17.35
CA ALA A 3 -12.53 14.76 16.77
C ALA A 3 -12.61 14.74 15.24
N GLU A 4 -12.16 15.80 14.57
CA GLU A 4 -12.00 15.90 13.11
C GLU A 4 -11.37 14.62 12.50
N PRO A 5 -11.67 14.29 11.22
CA PRO A 5 -11.20 13.04 10.59
C PRO A 5 -9.70 12.87 10.77
N HIS A 6 -8.97 13.98 10.70
CA HIS A 6 -7.52 14.12 10.86
C HIS A 6 -6.94 13.48 12.12
N LYS A 7 -7.67 13.47 13.26
CA LYS A 7 -7.13 12.90 14.51
C LYS A 7 -6.87 11.39 14.41
N TYR A 8 -7.64 10.70 13.56
CA TYR A 8 -7.54 9.25 13.44
C TYR A 8 -6.43 8.80 12.48
N TRP A 9 -6.01 9.68 11.58
CA TRP A 9 -4.91 9.40 10.67
C TRP A 9 -3.59 9.31 11.43
N PRO A 10 -2.64 8.46 10.99
CA PRO A 10 -1.26 8.52 11.48
C PRO A 10 -0.69 9.94 11.36
N SER A 11 -0.08 10.45 12.43
CA SER A 11 0.48 11.81 12.47
C SER A 11 1.95 11.79 12.07
N VAL A 12 2.43 12.90 11.47
CA VAL A 12 3.86 13.08 11.15
C VAL A 12 4.72 12.85 12.39
N GLY A 13 5.83 12.13 12.23
CA GLY A 13 6.75 11.74 13.30
C GLY A 13 6.35 10.47 14.05
N THR A 14 5.11 9.96 13.89
CA THR A 14 4.70 8.71 14.52
C THR A 14 5.43 7.53 13.88
N THR A 15 5.94 6.62 14.71
CA THR A 15 6.62 5.39 14.27
C THR A 15 5.75 4.16 14.52
N TYR A 16 5.78 3.22 13.58
CA TYR A 16 5.15 1.91 13.66
C TYR A 16 6.22 0.81 13.56
N PRO A 17 6.10 -0.30 14.31
CA PRO A 17 7.10 -1.38 14.29
C PRO A 17 7.26 -2.10 12.94
N HIS A 18 6.24 -1.99 12.07
CA HIS A 18 6.20 -2.63 10.76
C HIS A 18 5.34 -1.80 9.80
N TRP A 19 5.63 -1.82 8.50
CA TRP A 19 4.85 -1.06 7.51
C TRP A 19 3.39 -1.52 7.45
N ALA A 20 3.13 -2.81 7.72
CA ALA A 20 1.77 -3.38 7.72
C ALA A 20 0.89 -2.76 8.82
N ASP A 21 1.48 -2.41 9.97
CA ASP A 21 0.78 -1.74 11.06
C ASP A 21 0.46 -0.28 10.70
N LEU A 22 1.37 0.40 9.99
CA LEU A 22 1.11 1.73 9.45
C LEU A 22 0.00 1.70 8.38
N LEU A 23 0.05 0.72 7.46
CA LEU A 23 -0.98 0.54 6.44
C LEU A 23 -2.33 0.27 7.10
N LEU A 24 -2.38 -0.63 8.08
CA LEU A 24 -3.60 -0.92 8.83
C LEU A 24 -4.12 0.31 9.56
N ALA A 25 -3.26 1.06 10.27
CA ALA A 25 -3.67 2.30 10.93
C ALA A 25 -4.29 3.30 9.94
N THR A 26 -3.76 3.33 8.71
CA THR A 26 -4.27 4.18 7.63
C THR A 26 -5.59 3.64 7.06
N GLN A 27 -5.72 2.32 6.86
CA GLN A 27 -6.95 1.67 6.41
C GLN A 27 -8.10 1.87 7.42
N LEU A 28 -7.82 1.76 8.72
CA LEU A 28 -8.82 2.03 9.76
C LEU A 28 -9.20 3.52 9.78
N ALA A 29 -8.27 4.44 9.51
CA ALA A 29 -8.60 5.86 9.38
C ALA A 29 -9.43 6.16 8.13
N ALA A 30 -9.12 5.52 7.00
CA ALA A 30 -9.86 5.65 5.76
C ALA A 30 -11.27 5.06 5.86
N ALA A 31 -11.41 3.83 6.39
CA ALA A 31 -12.72 3.21 6.60
C ALA A 31 -13.61 4.08 7.49
N ARG A 32 -13.02 4.68 8.54
CA ARG A 32 -13.72 5.67 9.36
C ARG A 32 -14.11 6.90 8.52
N ALA A 33 -13.18 7.49 7.79
CA ALA A 33 -13.40 8.66 6.92
C ALA A 33 -14.31 8.38 5.72
N GLY A 34 -14.70 7.12 5.50
CA GLY A 34 -15.68 6.71 4.51
C GLY A 34 -15.09 6.33 3.16
N PHE A 35 -13.88 5.77 3.11
CA PHE A 35 -13.33 5.14 1.90
C PHE A 35 -12.49 3.90 2.22
N ASN A 36 -12.50 2.90 1.34
CA ASN A 36 -11.84 1.60 1.55
C ASN A 36 -10.66 1.33 0.59
N TYR A 37 -10.59 2.02 -0.55
CA TYR A 37 -9.57 1.74 -1.55
C TYR A 37 -8.24 2.46 -1.25
N LEU A 38 -7.39 1.82 -0.46
CA LEU A 38 -6.03 2.26 -0.21
C LEU A 38 -5.00 1.37 -0.90
N GLY A 39 -4.06 2.00 -1.59
CA GLY A 39 -2.87 1.35 -2.11
C GLY A 39 -1.63 1.71 -1.34
N ARG A 40 -0.60 0.89 -1.51
CA ARG A 40 0.75 1.20 -1.06
C ARG A 40 1.72 1.13 -2.23
N TYR A 41 2.70 2.03 -2.22
CA TYR A 41 3.76 2.10 -3.21
C TYR A 41 5.10 2.29 -2.51
N PHE A 42 6.04 1.39 -2.75
CA PHE A 42 7.43 1.58 -2.35
C PHE A 42 8.16 2.27 -3.50
N ASP A 43 8.89 3.35 -3.20
CA ASP A 43 9.69 4.04 -4.22
C ASP A 43 10.82 3.10 -4.67
N GLN A 44 10.79 2.68 -5.94
CA GLN A 44 11.79 1.76 -6.49
C GLN A 44 13.21 2.33 -6.40
N ARG A 45 13.37 3.66 -6.43
CA ARG A 45 14.67 4.33 -6.31
C ARG A 45 15.07 4.53 -4.85
N ARG A 46 14.11 4.47 -3.93
CA ARG A 46 14.28 4.69 -2.49
C ARG A 46 13.43 3.66 -1.73
N PRO A 47 13.86 2.38 -1.65
CA PRO A 47 13.06 1.32 -1.05
C PRO A 47 12.71 1.56 0.42
N ALA A 48 13.50 2.39 1.11
CA ALA A 48 13.22 2.90 2.45
C ALA A 48 12.09 3.97 2.49
N GLN A 49 11.39 4.22 1.39
CA GLN A 49 10.27 5.16 1.31
C GLN A 49 8.99 4.46 0.84
N LEU A 50 7.92 4.67 1.61
CA LEU A 50 6.59 4.14 1.39
C LEU A 50 5.61 5.29 1.19
N SER A 51 4.76 5.19 0.18
CA SER A 51 3.62 6.08 -0.05
C SER A 51 2.33 5.27 0.06
N ILE A 52 1.40 5.73 0.88
CA ILE A 52 0.05 5.20 0.95
C ILE A 52 -0.85 6.17 0.19
N VAL A 53 -1.57 5.65 -0.80
CA VAL A 53 -2.33 6.44 -1.78
C VAL A 53 -3.79 5.97 -1.79
N CYS A 54 -4.69 6.85 -2.19
CA CYS A 54 -6.02 6.42 -2.62
C CYS A 54 -5.89 5.62 -3.93
N MET A 55 -6.69 4.55 -4.12
CA MET A 55 -6.74 3.75 -5.35
C MET A 55 -8.16 3.43 -5.79
N VAL A 56 -8.95 4.45 -6.15
CA VAL A 56 -10.25 4.19 -6.79
C VAL A 56 -10.02 3.84 -8.26
N HIS A 57 -10.33 2.59 -8.63
CA HIS A 57 -10.11 2.06 -9.99
C HIS A 57 -10.91 2.82 -11.06
N SER A 58 -10.32 2.90 -12.26
CA SER A 58 -10.98 3.30 -13.50
C SER A 58 -11.97 2.21 -13.93
N THR A 59 -13.27 2.48 -13.83
CA THR A 59 -14.27 1.71 -14.59
C THR A 59 -14.05 1.90 -16.09
N GLN A 60 -14.48 0.95 -16.95
CA GLN A 60 -14.39 1.06 -18.43
C GLN A 60 -14.88 2.41 -18.99
N MET A 61 -15.79 3.12 -18.30
CA MET A 61 -16.30 4.43 -18.70
C MET A 61 -15.45 5.66 -18.28
N ARG A 62 -14.29 5.52 -17.60
CA ARG A 62 -13.47 6.68 -17.18
C ARG A 62 -11.97 6.45 -17.31
N ALA A 63 -11.29 7.42 -17.90
CA ALA A 63 -9.85 7.36 -18.22
C ALA A 63 -8.90 7.65 -17.04
N SER A 64 -9.38 8.02 -15.84
CA SER A 64 -8.52 8.31 -14.69
C SER A 64 -9.03 7.71 -13.38
N GLY A 65 -8.18 6.90 -12.74
CA GLY A 65 -8.36 6.46 -11.35
C GLY A 65 -7.82 7.50 -10.36
N CYS A 66 -8.27 7.45 -9.11
CA CYS A 66 -7.70 8.31 -8.07
C CYS A 66 -6.40 7.71 -7.54
N THR A 67 -5.32 8.50 -7.51
CA THR A 67 -3.98 8.11 -7.02
C THR A 67 -3.38 9.13 -6.06
N HIS A 68 -4.23 9.96 -5.43
CA HIS A 68 -3.77 10.99 -4.50
C HIS A 68 -3.01 10.36 -3.33
N SER A 69 -1.79 10.85 -3.08
CA SER A 69 -1.01 10.46 -1.91
C SER A 69 -1.69 10.95 -0.63
N LEU A 70 -1.81 10.06 0.34
CA LEU A 70 -2.40 10.33 1.65
C LEU A 70 -1.32 10.49 2.70
N ILE A 71 -0.40 9.52 2.75
CA ILE A 71 0.68 9.43 3.72
C ILE A 71 1.96 9.05 3.01
N GLU A 72 3.06 9.68 3.38
CA GLU A 72 4.40 9.23 3.06
C GLU A 72 5.12 8.84 4.37
N ALA A 73 5.89 7.77 4.30
CA ALA A 73 6.65 7.25 5.42
C ALA A 73 8.03 6.80 4.96
N VAL A 74 8.97 6.78 5.91
CA VAL A 74 10.34 6.34 5.71
C VAL A 74 10.69 5.27 6.73
N ALA A 75 11.54 4.32 6.35
CA ALA A 75 12.11 3.38 7.30
C ALA A 75 12.90 4.14 8.37
N VAL A 76 12.85 3.69 9.62
CA VAL A 76 13.57 4.31 10.74
C VAL A 76 15.08 4.14 10.56
N ASP A 77 15.50 2.93 10.19
CA ASP A 77 16.82 2.65 9.67
C ASP A 77 16.72 2.38 8.16
N SER A 78 17.43 3.18 7.37
CA SER A 78 17.51 3.00 5.91
C SER A 78 18.18 1.69 5.48
N LYS A 79 18.99 1.08 6.36
CA LYS A 79 19.71 -0.18 6.11
C LYS A 79 18.90 -1.42 6.48
N ASP A 80 17.92 -1.26 7.37
CA ASP A 80 17.04 -2.34 7.80
C ASP A 80 15.57 -1.96 7.54
N ALA A 81 15.01 -2.51 6.46
CA ALA A 81 13.60 -2.30 6.09
C ALA A 81 12.60 -2.84 7.13
N MET A 82 13.06 -3.64 8.09
CA MET A 82 12.26 -4.22 9.18
C MET A 82 12.34 -3.41 10.48
N SER A 83 13.20 -2.39 10.55
CA SER A 83 13.49 -1.54 11.72
C SER A 83 12.33 -0.62 12.18
N GLY A 84 11.20 -0.67 11.48
CA GLY A 84 10.05 0.18 11.72
C GLY A 84 9.95 1.35 10.75
N TRP A 85 8.80 2.01 10.75
CA TRP A 85 8.40 2.98 9.73
C TRP A 85 7.88 4.25 10.41
N ARG A 86 8.50 5.40 10.08
CA ARG A 86 8.12 6.72 10.57
C ARG A 86 7.34 7.48 9.52
N VAL A 87 6.20 8.05 9.90
CA VAL A 87 5.42 8.93 9.03
C VAL A 87 6.21 10.23 8.79
N SER A 88 6.56 10.50 7.53
CA SER A 88 7.30 11.70 7.13
C SER A 88 6.37 12.82 6.66
N LYS A 89 5.23 12.48 6.06
CA LYS A 89 4.28 13.45 5.51
C LYS A 89 2.85 12.93 5.59
N VAL A 90 1.91 13.85 5.84
CA VAL A 90 0.47 13.60 5.77
C VAL A 90 -0.14 14.68 4.89
N ASN A 91 -0.82 14.29 3.81
CA ASN A 91 -1.49 15.22 2.91
C ASN A 91 -2.90 15.49 3.42
N ALA A 92 -3.03 16.42 4.38
CA ALA A 92 -4.28 16.74 5.07
C ALA A 92 -5.46 17.02 4.11
N GLN A 93 -5.18 17.65 2.97
CA GLN A 93 -6.19 17.97 1.95
C GLN A 93 -6.83 16.73 1.30
N HIS A 94 -6.16 15.57 1.35
CA HIS A 94 -6.62 14.32 0.75
C HIS A 94 -7.14 13.32 1.80
N LEU A 95 -7.24 13.68 3.07
CA LEU A 95 -7.70 12.74 4.11
C LEU A 95 -9.22 12.59 4.20
N ASP A 96 -9.93 13.32 3.35
CA ASP A 96 -11.38 13.33 3.24
C ASP A 96 -11.79 12.85 1.85
N ALA A 97 -12.55 11.75 1.82
CA ALA A 97 -13.06 11.12 0.63
C ALA A 97 -13.79 12.09 -0.31
N GLN A 98 -14.54 13.04 0.26
CA GLN A 98 -15.35 13.98 -0.52
C GLN A 98 -14.50 14.95 -1.35
N ARG A 99 -13.22 15.09 -1.02
CA ARG A 99 -12.28 15.99 -1.70
C ARG A 99 -11.58 15.37 -2.90
N HIS A 100 -11.80 14.08 -3.16
CA HIS A 100 -11.14 13.36 -4.26
C HIS A 100 -11.99 13.44 -5.54
N PRO A 101 -11.45 13.96 -6.66
CA PRO A 101 -12.18 13.99 -7.91
C PRO A 101 -12.48 12.57 -8.41
N GLY A 102 -13.69 12.36 -8.92
CA GLY A 102 -14.12 11.08 -9.50
C GLY A 102 -14.67 10.07 -8.49
N HIS A 103 -14.58 10.38 -7.19
CA HIS A 103 -15.32 9.63 -6.20
C HIS A 103 -16.79 10.07 -6.19
N THR A 104 -17.71 9.11 -6.15
CA THR A 104 -19.16 9.34 -6.06
C THR A 104 -19.71 8.50 -4.90
N LEU A 105 -20.89 8.85 -4.37
CA LEU A 105 -21.57 8.03 -3.34
C LEU A 105 -21.75 6.56 -3.80
N SER A 106 -21.89 6.35 -5.11
CA SER A 106 -21.97 5.03 -5.74
C SER A 106 -20.63 4.28 -5.87
N ARG A 107 -19.50 4.84 -5.42
CA ARG A 107 -18.14 4.30 -5.61
C ARG A 107 -17.31 4.33 -4.34
N GLY A 108 -17.48 3.35 -3.47
CA GLY A 108 -16.60 3.13 -2.32
C GLY A 108 -16.58 4.26 -1.31
N LEU A 109 -17.55 5.17 -1.38
CA LEU A 109 -17.63 6.31 -0.50
C LEU A 109 -18.84 6.21 0.41
N SER A 110 -18.61 6.51 1.68
CA SER A 110 -19.67 6.67 2.67
C SER A 110 -19.50 7.97 3.43
N SER A 111 -20.55 8.36 4.15
CA SER A 111 -20.41 9.37 5.19
C SER A 111 -19.47 8.89 6.30
N TRP A 112 -18.78 9.83 6.94
CA TRP A 112 -17.86 9.55 8.04
C TRP A 112 -18.58 8.92 9.25
N LEU A 113 -17.96 7.87 9.80
CA LEU A 113 -18.27 7.29 11.12
C LEU A 113 -17.80 8.22 12.27
N LYS A 114 -18.70 9.13 12.68
CA LYS A 114 -18.46 10.07 13.78
C LYS A 114 -18.31 9.39 15.15
N LYS A 115 -19.15 8.39 15.41
CA LYS A 115 -19.21 7.63 16.66
C LYS A 115 -18.67 6.21 16.44
N ARG A 116 -18.21 5.59 17.52
CA ARG A 116 -17.91 4.15 17.54
C ARG A 116 -19.18 3.39 17.10
N PRO A 117 -19.07 2.43 16.16
CA PRO A 117 -20.19 1.58 15.79
C PRO A 117 -20.76 0.84 17.01
N ALA A 118 -22.06 0.50 16.96
CA ALA A 118 -22.63 -0.47 17.89
C ALA A 118 -22.02 -1.86 17.63
N ASP A 119 -22.16 -2.78 18.58
CA ASP A 119 -21.67 -4.15 18.41
C ASP A 119 -22.31 -4.77 17.18
N LEU A 120 -21.48 -5.45 16.37
CA LEU A 120 -21.87 -6.02 15.09
C LEU A 120 -21.92 -7.53 15.22
N VAL A 121 -23.00 -8.10 14.72
CA VAL A 121 -23.14 -9.53 14.48
C VAL A 121 -23.27 -9.69 12.97
N LEU A 122 -22.39 -10.48 12.36
CA LEU A 122 -22.43 -10.77 10.93
C LEU A 122 -22.59 -12.28 10.75
N LYS A 123 -23.68 -12.67 10.09
CA LYS A 123 -24.03 -14.06 9.78
C LYS A 123 -24.23 -14.24 8.28
N PRO A 124 -23.99 -15.46 7.76
CA PRO A 124 -24.46 -15.82 6.43
C PRO A 124 -25.97 -15.58 6.30
N GLY A 125 -26.38 -14.92 5.21
CA GLY A 125 -27.75 -14.47 4.96
C GLY A 125 -27.98 -12.98 5.25
N ASP A 126 -27.17 -12.36 6.10
CA ASP A 126 -27.33 -10.94 6.45
C ASP A 126 -27.12 -10.06 5.22
N THR A 127 -27.95 -9.02 5.11
CA THR A 127 -27.84 -8.01 4.04
C THR A 127 -27.19 -6.75 4.58
N VAL A 128 -26.16 -6.29 3.88
CA VAL A 128 -25.40 -5.08 4.16
C VAL A 128 -25.79 -4.04 3.13
N THR A 129 -26.26 -2.88 3.59
CA THR A 129 -26.74 -1.80 2.73
C THR A 129 -25.76 -0.63 2.77
N GLY A 130 -25.31 -0.20 1.60
CA GLY A 130 -24.43 0.93 1.44
C GLY A 130 -22.98 0.68 1.86
N PHE A 131 -22.09 1.57 1.41
CA PHE A 131 -20.67 1.49 1.72
C PHE A 131 -20.37 1.76 3.20
N ARG A 132 -21.27 2.47 3.91
CA ARG A 132 -21.08 2.80 5.32
C ARG A 132 -21.02 1.54 6.18
N ASP A 133 -21.95 0.62 5.96
CA ASP A 133 -22.02 -0.63 6.71
C ASP A 133 -20.88 -1.56 6.31
N LEU A 134 -20.55 -1.60 5.01
CA LEU A 134 -19.40 -2.35 4.51
C LEU A 134 -18.07 -1.85 5.13
N HIS A 135 -17.84 -0.54 5.20
CA HIS A 135 -16.67 0.05 5.88
C HIS A 135 -16.66 -0.25 7.38
N THR A 136 -17.85 -0.30 7.99
CA THR A 136 -18.01 -0.62 9.40
C THR A 136 -17.59 -2.05 9.71
N ILE A 137 -18.05 -2.99 8.89
CA ILE A 137 -17.69 -4.41 8.95
C ILE A 137 -16.20 -4.62 8.64
N GLU A 138 -15.69 -4.03 7.56
CA GLU A 138 -14.28 -4.17 7.17
C GLU A 138 -13.34 -3.63 8.26
N GLY A 139 -13.66 -2.46 8.82
CA GLY A 139 -12.90 -1.87 9.93
C GLY A 139 -12.90 -2.74 11.18
N ALA A 140 -14.06 -3.30 11.55
CA ALA A 140 -14.20 -4.22 12.68
C ALA A 140 -13.40 -5.52 12.47
N LEU A 141 -13.54 -6.16 11.30
CA LEU A 141 -12.80 -7.38 10.95
C LEU A 141 -11.29 -7.13 11.01
N ARG A 142 -10.79 -6.07 10.33
CA ARG A 142 -9.37 -5.72 10.35
C ARG A 142 -8.87 -5.47 11.78
N ALA A 143 -9.66 -4.78 12.61
CA ALA A 143 -9.26 -4.46 13.97
C ALA A 143 -9.19 -5.72 14.88
N GLN A 144 -10.21 -6.57 14.84
CA GLN A 144 -10.27 -7.82 15.60
C GLN A 144 -9.13 -8.77 15.21
N ASN A 145 -8.94 -8.97 13.91
CA ASN A 145 -7.91 -9.88 13.40
C ASN A 145 -6.50 -9.38 13.73
N ARG A 146 -6.28 -8.06 13.74
CA ARG A 146 -5.00 -7.50 14.18
C ARG A 146 -4.73 -7.72 15.66
N ARG A 147 -5.74 -7.68 16.53
CA ARG A 147 -5.59 -8.03 17.96
C ARG A 147 -5.13 -9.48 18.13
N GLN A 148 -5.49 -10.36 17.20
CA GLN A 148 -5.04 -11.75 17.14
C GLN A 148 -3.70 -11.92 16.39
N GLY A 149 -3.07 -10.83 15.94
CA GLY A 149 -1.80 -10.84 15.23
C GLY A 149 -1.90 -11.25 13.75
N ARG A 150 -3.05 -11.01 13.11
CA ARG A 150 -3.29 -11.26 11.68
C ARG A 150 -3.57 -9.97 10.93
N PHE A 151 -3.45 -10.04 9.60
CA PHE A 151 -3.77 -8.94 8.71
C PHE A 151 -4.75 -9.43 7.64
N LEU A 152 -5.70 -8.59 7.27
CA LEU A 152 -6.70 -8.92 6.26
C LEU A 152 -6.55 -8.04 5.01
N ALA A 153 -6.98 -8.53 3.87
CA ALA A 153 -7.18 -7.77 2.64
C ALA A 153 -8.62 -7.88 2.19
N GLY A 154 -9.19 -6.77 1.75
CA GLY A 154 -10.43 -6.74 0.99
C GLY A 154 -10.11 -6.82 -0.50
N ARG A 155 -10.89 -7.59 -1.26
CA ARG A 155 -10.77 -7.73 -2.71
C ARG A 155 -12.16 -7.71 -3.32
N VAL A 156 -12.27 -7.13 -4.51
CA VAL A 156 -13.48 -7.29 -5.33
C VAL A 156 -13.45 -8.71 -5.88
N ALA A 157 -14.50 -9.48 -5.61
CA ALA A 157 -14.64 -10.83 -6.13
C ALA A 157 -15.24 -10.75 -7.54
N PRO A 158 -14.69 -11.49 -8.53
CA PRO A 158 -15.27 -11.53 -9.86
C PRO A 158 -16.74 -11.98 -9.75
N THR A 159 -17.59 -11.32 -10.52
CA THR A 159 -19.01 -11.67 -10.64
C THR A 159 -19.13 -13.12 -11.09
N ALA A 160 -19.89 -13.93 -10.36
CA ALA A 160 -20.36 -15.20 -10.90
C ALA A 160 -21.07 -14.92 -12.23
N LYS A 161 -21.05 -15.87 -13.18
CA LYS A 161 -21.63 -15.67 -14.53
C LYS A 161 -23.09 -15.21 -14.53
N SER A 162 -23.82 -15.38 -13.44
CA SER A 162 -25.22 -14.96 -13.23
C SER A 162 -25.41 -13.69 -12.39
N ALA A 163 -24.35 -13.11 -11.82
CA ALA A 163 -24.46 -11.96 -10.92
C ALA A 163 -24.28 -10.64 -11.68
N SER A 164 -25.25 -9.73 -11.56
CA SER A 164 -25.20 -8.40 -12.18
C SER A 164 -24.27 -7.42 -11.45
N CYS A 165 -23.85 -7.75 -10.22
CA CYS A 165 -23.11 -6.85 -9.34
C CYS A 165 -21.86 -7.52 -8.75
N GLU A 166 -20.76 -6.78 -8.71
CA GLU A 166 -19.46 -7.22 -8.17
C GLU A 166 -19.58 -7.68 -6.72
N GLY A 167 -19.04 -8.87 -6.43
CA GLY A 167 -18.92 -9.38 -5.07
C GLY A 167 -17.76 -8.72 -4.32
N TYR A 168 -17.72 -8.94 -3.01
CA TYR A 168 -16.64 -8.44 -2.16
C TYR A 168 -16.17 -9.56 -1.24
N GLN A 169 -14.87 -9.69 -1.04
CA GLN A 169 -14.30 -10.72 -0.18
C GLN A 169 -13.21 -10.13 0.71
N ILE A 170 -13.13 -10.65 1.94
CA ILE A 170 -12.08 -10.30 2.90
C ILE A 170 -11.37 -11.59 3.31
N ASN A 171 -10.05 -11.65 3.11
CA ASN A 171 -9.23 -12.82 3.41
C ASN A 171 -7.98 -12.46 4.21
N CYS A 172 -7.39 -13.44 4.89
CA CYS A 172 -6.12 -13.26 5.60
C CYS A 172 -4.95 -13.19 4.60
N VAL A 173 -3.97 -12.29 4.84
CA VAL A 173 -2.83 -12.08 3.92
C VAL A 173 -1.55 -12.83 4.29
N LEU A 174 -1.50 -13.50 5.45
CA LEU A 174 -0.29 -14.20 5.87
C LEU A 174 -0.06 -15.49 5.09
N ASP A 175 -1.13 -16.16 4.67
CA ASP A 175 -1.09 -17.33 3.81
C ASP A 175 -2.38 -17.38 2.99
N THR A 176 -2.42 -16.64 1.88
CA THR A 176 -3.65 -16.47 1.11
C THR A 176 -4.15 -17.75 0.46
N SER A 177 -3.30 -18.78 0.32
CA SER A 177 -3.69 -20.07 -0.28
C SER A 177 -4.08 -21.12 0.76
N ARG A 178 -3.63 -21.00 2.02
CA ARG A 178 -3.90 -22.01 3.06
C ARG A 178 -4.67 -21.50 4.27
N CYS A 179 -4.75 -20.19 4.48
CA CYS A 179 -5.53 -19.65 5.58
C CYS A 179 -7.03 -19.86 5.33
N THR A 180 -7.71 -20.51 6.28
CA THR A 180 -9.16 -20.78 6.23
C THR A 180 -10.02 -19.55 6.46
N PHE A 181 -9.45 -18.49 7.03
CA PHE A 181 -10.19 -17.26 7.34
C PHE A 181 -10.67 -16.57 6.07
N PHE A 182 -11.97 -16.29 6.01
CA PHE A 182 -12.61 -15.71 4.85
C PHE A 182 -14.00 -15.17 5.15
N VAL A 183 -14.34 -14.00 4.61
CA VAL A 183 -15.70 -13.45 4.61
C VAL A 183 -16.07 -13.08 3.19
N ARG A 184 -17.23 -13.56 2.72
CA ARG A 184 -17.73 -13.33 1.36
C ARG A 184 -19.04 -12.59 1.35
N PHE A 185 -19.11 -11.64 0.43
CA PHE A 185 -20.30 -10.90 0.08
C PHE A 185 -20.60 -11.09 -1.40
N GLU A 186 -21.85 -11.38 -1.70
CA GLU A 186 -22.40 -11.35 -3.05
C GLU A 186 -23.07 -10.01 -3.29
N GLY A 187 -22.74 -9.36 -4.41
CA GLY A 187 -23.39 -8.12 -4.82
C GLY A 187 -24.85 -8.38 -5.20
N LEU A 188 -25.77 -7.66 -4.58
CA LEU A 188 -27.18 -7.64 -4.94
C LEU A 188 -27.47 -6.38 -5.78
N SER A 189 -28.71 -6.24 -6.26
CA SER A 189 -29.16 -5.00 -6.91
C SER A 189 -29.11 -3.82 -5.93
N THR A 190 -29.16 -2.59 -6.44
CA THR A 190 -29.38 -1.45 -5.55
C THR A 190 -30.75 -1.56 -4.88
N ASP A 191 -30.85 -1.06 -3.65
CA ASP A 191 -32.12 -0.96 -2.94
C ASP A 191 -33.01 0.16 -3.49
N LEU A 192 -34.15 0.39 -2.83
CA LEU A 192 -35.12 1.43 -3.18
C LEU A 192 -34.53 2.84 -3.10
N ASP A 193 -33.52 3.04 -2.25
CA ASP A 193 -32.82 4.31 -2.06
C ASP A 193 -31.61 4.48 -3.00
N GLY A 194 -31.35 3.48 -3.85
CA GLY A 194 -30.25 3.47 -4.80
C GLY A 194 -28.89 3.13 -4.18
N GLU A 195 -28.86 2.69 -2.93
CA GLU A 195 -27.65 2.20 -2.27
C GLU A 195 -27.31 0.78 -2.76
N ARG A 196 -26.01 0.50 -2.90
CA ARG A 196 -25.57 -0.86 -3.22
C ARG A 196 -25.85 -1.76 -2.03
N THR A 197 -26.42 -2.94 -2.30
CA THR A 197 -26.62 -3.94 -1.27
C THR A 197 -25.75 -5.17 -1.53
N TRP A 198 -25.34 -5.82 -0.45
CA TRP A 198 -24.57 -7.05 -0.49
C TRP A 198 -25.17 -8.06 0.46
N ARG A 199 -25.22 -9.32 0.05
CA ARG A 199 -25.56 -10.43 0.95
C ARG A 199 -24.29 -11.08 1.47
N CYS A 200 -24.13 -11.18 2.78
CA CYS A 200 -23.09 -12.02 3.36
C CYS A 200 -23.44 -13.49 3.06
N VAL A 201 -22.59 -14.19 2.32
CA VAL A 201 -22.86 -15.59 1.93
C VAL A 201 -22.01 -16.58 2.70
N GLU A 202 -20.86 -16.15 3.23
CA GLU A 202 -19.95 -17.03 3.95
C GLU A 202 -19.13 -16.24 4.98
N VAL A 203 -19.01 -16.80 6.18
CA VAL A 203 -18.17 -16.28 7.27
C VAL A 203 -17.37 -17.46 7.85
N ARG A 204 -16.05 -17.41 7.70
CA ARG A 204 -15.08 -18.29 8.36
C ARG A 204 -14.18 -17.43 9.23
N SER A 205 -14.43 -17.43 10.53
CA SER A 205 -13.72 -16.58 11.51
C SER A 205 -12.41 -17.20 12.01
N GLU A 206 -12.21 -18.50 11.82
CA GLU A 206 -11.03 -19.22 12.28
C GLU A 206 -9.84 -19.09 11.31
N HIS A 207 -8.65 -18.83 11.87
CA HIS A 207 -7.39 -18.83 11.12
C HIS A 207 -6.67 -20.16 11.29
N SER A 208 -6.29 -20.79 10.18
CA SER A 208 -5.34 -21.91 10.16
C SER A 208 -3.87 -21.46 10.13
N CYS A 209 -3.58 -20.18 9.88
CA CYS A 209 -2.22 -19.64 9.82
C CYS A 209 -1.69 -19.20 11.21
N VAL A 210 -0.36 -19.18 11.38
CA VAL A 210 0.33 -18.72 12.59
C VAL A 210 0.52 -17.20 12.59
N SER A 211 0.58 -16.60 13.78
CA SER A 211 0.83 -15.16 13.94
C SER A 211 2.23 -14.80 13.54
N THR A 212 2.39 -13.80 12.69
CA THR A 212 3.68 -13.20 12.36
C THR A 212 3.75 -11.73 12.75
N ALA A 213 2.66 -11.16 13.30
CA ALA A 213 2.61 -9.76 13.65
C ALA A 213 3.39 -9.47 14.95
N LYS A 214 4.16 -8.38 14.93
CA LYS A 214 4.79 -7.83 16.14
C LYS A 214 3.72 -7.36 17.16
N PRO A 215 4.09 -7.16 18.44
CA PRO A 215 3.21 -6.56 19.44
C PRO A 215 2.62 -5.22 19.00
N LEU A 216 1.42 -4.92 19.49
CA LEU A 216 0.70 -3.69 19.16
C LEU A 216 1.39 -2.47 19.78
N SER A 217 1.62 -1.43 18.98
CA SER A 217 1.99 -0.13 19.54
C SER A 217 0.78 0.53 20.20
N GLU A 218 0.99 1.34 21.24
CA GLU A 218 -0.09 2.07 21.93
C GLU A 218 -0.93 2.92 20.95
N LYS A 219 -0.27 3.53 19.96
CA LYS A 219 -0.92 4.34 18.93
C LYS A 219 -1.81 3.51 18.01
N LEU A 220 -1.42 2.27 17.69
CA LEU A 220 -2.28 1.36 16.93
C LEU A 220 -3.40 0.83 17.82
N GLN A 221 -3.11 0.43 19.07
CA GLN A 221 -4.11 -0.03 20.02
C GLN A 221 -5.24 0.99 20.21
N TRP A 222 -4.91 2.28 20.37
CA TRP A 222 -5.90 3.37 20.45
C TRP A 222 -6.82 3.40 19.22
N ARG A 223 -6.26 3.12 18.03
CA ARG A 223 -7.04 3.04 16.78
C ARG A 223 -7.82 1.73 16.61
N LEU A 224 -7.42 0.66 17.29
CA LEU A 224 -8.21 -0.57 17.29
C LEU A 224 -9.43 -0.39 18.19
N ASN A 225 -9.28 0.28 19.34
CA ASN A 225 -10.32 0.44 20.37
C ASN A 225 -11.59 1.21 19.94
N PHE A 226 -11.54 1.97 18.86
CA PHE A 226 -12.76 2.56 18.27
C PHE A 226 -13.66 1.52 17.62
N TRP A 227 -13.08 0.43 17.11
CA TRP A 227 -13.79 -0.61 16.39
C TRP A 227 -14.27 -1.69 17.35
N VAL A 228 -15.52 -2.10 17.15
CA VAL A 228 -16.15 -3.19 17.90
C VAL A 228 -15.53 -4.54 17.54
N THR A 229 -15.75 -5.52 18.40
CA THR A 229 -15.43 -6.92 18.13
C THR A 229 -16.64 -7.54 17.48
N LEU A 230 -16.46 -8.26 16.37
CA LEU A 230 -17.55 -9.05 15.80
C LEU A 230 -17.76 -10.29 16.65
N VAL A 231 -19.01 -10.53 17.02
CA VAL A 231 -19.42 -11.73 17.76
C VAL A 231 -19.75 -12.81 16.74
N ASP A 232 -19.09 -13.96 16.87
CA ASP A 232 -19.28 -15.09 15.95
C ASP A 232 -20.73 -15.61 16.03
N GLY A 233 -21.40 -15.66 14.87
CA GLY A 233 -22.74 -16.17 14.71
C GLY A 233 -22.74 -17.43 13.84
N ALA A 234 -23.16 -18.55 14.43
CA ALA A 234 -23.08 -19.92 13.93
C ALA A 234 -23.27 -20.17 12.41
N LEU A 235 -22.21 -20.74 11.84
CA LEU A 235 -22.05 -21.58 10.63
C LEU A 235 -23.26 -21.71 9.67
N GLY A 236 -23.16 -21.05 8.51
CA GLY A 236 -23.83 -21.48 7.29
C GLY A 236 -23.08 -22.66 6.65
N LYS A 237 -23.81 -23.62 6.06
CA LYS A 237 -23.24 -24.80 5.40
C LYS A 237 -22.17 -24.37 4.37
N PRO A 238 -21.00 -25.04 4.33
CA PRO A 238 -20.01 -24.75 3.30
C PRO A 238 -20.64 -24.99 1.93
N VAL A 239 -20.74 -23.93 1.13
CA VAL A 239 -20.98 -24.09 -0.30
C VAL A 239 -19.76 -24.87 -0.81
N ARG A 240 -19.97 -26.12 -1.21
CA ARG A 240 -18.93 -26.95 -1.84
C ARG A 240 -18.38 -26.16 -3.04
N GLN A 241 -17.22 -25.55 -2.86
CA GLN A 241 -16.42 -25.13 -3.99
C GLN A 241 -15.97 -26.40 -4.69
N SER A 242 -16.38 -26.54 -5.94
CA SER A 242 -15.75 -27.46 -6.89
C SER A 242 -14.22 -27.28 -6.79
N ALA A 243 -13.50 -28.39 -6.89
CA ALA A 243 -12.04 -28.45 -6.76
C ALA A 243 -11.34 -27.25 -7.39
N PRO A 244 -10.25 -26.74 -6.78
CA PRO A 244 -9.49 -25.63 -7.35
C PRO A 244 -9.08 -26.01 -8.77
N SER A 245 -9.66 -25.35 -9.77
CA SER A 245 -9.17 -25.49 -11.13
C SER A 245 -7.73 -25.01 -11.12
N THR A 246 -6.84 -25.87 -11.60
CA THR A 246 -5.46 -25.55 -12.02
C THR A 246 -5.49 -24.62 -13.25
N GLU A 247 -6.31 -23.57 -13.20
CA GLU A 247 -6.16 -22.43 -14.08
C GLU A 247 -5.05 -21.58 -13.48
N GLU A 248 -4.02 -21.34 -14.28
CA GLU A 248 -2.96 -20.40 -13.98
C GLU A 248 -3.62 -19.08 -13.55
N HIS A 249 -3.62 -18.86 -12.24
CA HIS A 249 -3.99 -17.59 -11.65
C HIS A 249 -3.00 -16.59 -12.22
N GLU A 250 -3.40 -15.89 -13.28
CA GLU A 250 -2.78 -14.66 -13.73
C GLU A 250 -2.54 -13.86 -12.46
N VAL A 251 -1.26 -13.60 -12.15
CA VAL A 251 -0.83 -12.86 -10.96
C VAL A 251 -1.32 -11.43 -11.16
N VAL A 252 -2.62 -11.23 -10.93
CA VAL A 252 -3.21 -9.92 -10.71
C VAL A 252 -2.58 -9.47 -9.41
N SER A 253 -1.44 -8.81 -9.58
CA SER A 253 -0.61 -8.18 -8.58
C SER A 253 -1.47 -7.79 -7.38
N ASP A 254 -1.11 -8.34 -6.23
CA ASP A 254 -1.72 -8.12 -4.91
C ASP A 254 -1.56 -6.63 -4.52
N ARG A 255 -2.16 -5.71 -5.28
CA ARG A 255 -1.86 -4.26 -5.26
C ARG A 255 -2.27 -3.60 -3.95
N PHE A 256 -3.11 -4.26 -3.16
CA PHE A 256 -3.62 -3.73 -1.90
C PHE A 256 -2.72 -4.11 -0.73
N ILE A 257 -2.15 -5.30 -0.76
CA ILE A 257 -1.12 -5.73 0.16
C ILE A 257 -0.14 -6.54 -0.69
N GLY A 258 0.85 -5.89 -1.32
CA GLY A 258 1.91 -6.61 -2.05
C GLY A 258 2.49 -7.75 -1.19
N PRO A 259 3.20 -8.73 -1.78
CA PRO A 259 3.64 -9.93 -1.07
C PRO A 259 4.13 -9.55 0.32
N PHE A 260 3.43 -10.05 1.34
CA PHE A 260 3.92 -9.96 2.71
C PHE A 260 5.33 -10.55 2.66
N PRO A 261 6.36 -9.95 3.27
CA PRO A 261 7.61 -10.65 3.42
C PRO A 261 7.29 -11.87 4.29
N MET A 262 6.96 -12.98 3.65
CA MET A 262 7.08 -14.28 4.26
C MET A 262 8.52 -14.29 4.70
N LEU A 263 8.73 -14.46 6.00
CA LEU A 263 9.98 -14.99 6.47
C LEU A 263 10.10 -16.33 5.76
N SER A 264 10.74 -16.34 4.59
CA SER A 264 11.29 -17.53 4.01
C SER A 264 12.32 -17.98 5.03
N LEU A 265 11.85 -18.77 6.00
CA LEU A 265 12.70 -19.69 6.71
C LEU A 265 13.57 -20.34 5.63
N PRO A 266 14.91 -20.32 5.76
CA PRO A 266 15.74 -21.05 4.83
C PRO A 266 15.21 -22.47 4.84
N THR A 267 14.64 -22.90 3.72
CA THR A 267 14.24 -24.28 3.50
C THR A 267 15.53 -25.07 3.55
N LEU A 268 15.90 -25.53 4.74
CA LEU A 268 16.93 -26.53 4.90
C LEU A 268 16.53 -27.67 3.97
N PRO A 269 17.41 -28.10 3.06
CA PRO A 269 17.09 -29.20 2.17
C PRO A 269 16.65 -30.37 3.04
N THR A 270 15.47 -30.91 2.73
CA THR A 270 14.91 -32.10 3.35
C THR A 270 15.92 -33.23 3.14
N TYR A 271 16.80 -33.43 4.12
CA TYR A 271 17.70 -34.57 4.16
C TYR A 271 16.80 -35.78 4.36
N ARG A 272 16.47 -36.45 3.25
CA ARG A 272 15.87 -37.79 3.26
C ARG A 272 16.88 -38.69 3.98
N SER A 273 16.69 -38.83 5.28
CA SER A 273 17.27 -39.90 6.09
C SER A 273 16.65 -41.22 5.62
N SER A 274 17.18 -41.76 4.53
CA SER A 274 16.97 -43.17 4.19
C SER A 274 17.83 -43.99 5.14
N SER A 275 17.16 -44.72 6.03
CA SER A 275 17.75 -45.76 6.87
C SER A 275 18.60 -46.72 6.03
N PRO A 276 19.76 -47.17 6.51
CA PRO A 276 20.57 -48.17 5.81
C PRO A 276 19.86 -49.53 5.83
N PRO A 277 19.89 -50.33 4.74
CA PRO A 277 19.39 -51.69 4.77
C PRO A 277 20.36 -52.58 5.55
N LEU A 278 19.77 -53.44 6.39
CA LEU A 278 20.46 -54.52 7.08
C LEU A 278 21.12 -55.47 6.06
N MET A 279 22.42 -55.70 6.24
CA MET A 279 23.19 -56.73 5.56
C MET A 279 22.63 -58.12 5.87
N PRO A 280 22.41 -58.99 4.87
CA PRO A 280 22.49 -60.43 5.05
C PRO A 280 23.92 -60.92 4.87
N ALA A 281 24.24 -61.94 5.64
CA ALA A 281 25.52 -62.59 5.75
C ALA A 281 25.98 -63.30 4.46
N LEU A 282 27.31 -63.45 4.42
CA LEU A 282 28.16 -64.24 3.55
C LEU A 282 27.50 -65.50 2.93
N ALA A 283 27.67 -65.64 1.61
CA ALA A 283 27.81 -66.92 0.95
C ALA A 283 28.79 -66.76 -0.22
N ASP A 284 29.74 -67.69 -0.29
CA ASP A 284 30.79 -67.82 -1.29
C ASP A 284 30.24 -67.94 -2.72
N ALA A 285 30.97 -67.43 -3.71
CA ALA A 285 31.33 -68.17 -4.93
C ALA A 285 32.08 -67.30 -5.96
N ASP A 286 33.06 -67.95 -6.55
CA ASP A 286 33.92 -67.66 -7.69
C ASP A 286 33.37 -66.84 -8.89
N SER A 287 34.34 -66.19 -9.55
CA SER A 287 34.48 -66.05 -11.01
C SER A 287 33.42 -65.25 -11.77
N SER A 288 33.83 -64.09 -12.33
CA SER A 288 33.62 -63.75 -13.75
C SER A 288 34.08 -62.32 -14.04
N ASP A 289 35.06 -62.19 -14.93
CA ASP A 289 35.37 -60.94 -15.65
C ASP A 289 34.12 -60.46 -16.40
N SER A 290 33.63 -59.25 -16.08
CA SER A 290 32.53 -58.59 -16.78
C SER A 290 32.84 -57.12 -17.08
N PRO A 291 32.70 -56.64 -18.33
CA PRO A 291 33.10 -55.30 -18.78
C PRO A 291 32.06 -54.21 -18.43
N THR A 292 31.42 -54.30 -17.26
CA THR A 292 30.24 -53.51 -16.89
C THR A 292 30.60 -52.20 -16.17
N ALA A 293 31.87 -52.01 -15.77
CA ALA A 293 32.33 -50.82 -15.05
C ALA A 293 32.44 -49.54 -15.91
N LEU A 294 32.49 -49.69 -17.25
CA LEU A 294 32.58 -48.55 -18.18
C LEU A 294 31.20 -47.99 -18.57
N ALA A 295 30.15 -48.81 -18.50
CA ALA A 295 28.79 -48.39 -18.82
C ALA A 295 28.16 -47.51 -17.72
N SER A 296 28.58 -47.69 -16.47
CA SER A 296 28.11 -46.92 -15.31
C SER A 296 28.70 -45.50 -15.19
N LEU A 297 29.70 -45.15 -16.01
CA LEU A 297 30.29 -43.80 -16.07
C LEU A 297 29.72 -42.93 -17.20
N LEU A 298 28.98 -43.50 -18.15
CA LEU A 298 28.36 -42.77 -19.27
C LEU A 298 27.31 -41.73 -18.83
N PRO A 299 26.41 -42.00 -17.86
CA PRO A 299 25.45 -41.01 -17.37
C PRO A 299 26.13 -39.79 -16.73
N ASN A 300 27.26 -40.01 -16.05
CA ASN A 300 28.01 -38.94 -15.38
C ASN A 300 28.71 -38.00 -16.39
N ARG A 301 29.12 -38.50 -17.56
CA ARG A 301 29.69 -37.65 -18.63
C ARG A 301 28.65 -36.77 -19.31
N GLN A 302 27.42 -37.27 -19.50
CA GLN A 302 26.32 -36.46 -20.05
C GLN A 302 25.87 -35.37 -19.06
N ALA A 303 25.83 -35.67 -17.76
CA ALA A 303 25.52 -34.70 -16.74
C ALA A 303 26.56 -33.56 -16.68
N LEU A 304 27.86 -33.87 -16.79
CA LEU A 304 28.92 -32.86 -16.85
C LEU A 304 28.82 -31.96 -18.09
N ALA A 305 28.60 -32.55 -19.27
CA ALA A 305 28.43 -31.77 -20.50
C ALA A 305 27.19 -30.85 -20.45
N SER A 306 26.11 -31.28 -19.81
CA SER A 306 24.92 -30.43 -19.58
C SER A 306 25.23 -29.27 -18.64
N ALA A 307 25.95 -29.53 -17.53
CA ALA A 307 26.33 -28.51 -16.57
C ALA A 307 27.31 -27.48 -17.17
N GLU A 308 28.25 -27.91 -18.02
CA GLU A 308 29.16 -27.01 -18.75
C GLU A 308 28.40 -26.11 -19.73
N LYS A 309 27.39 -26.65 -20.41
CA LYS A 309 26.51 -25.87 -21.30
C LYS A 309 25.67 -24.86 -20.51
N GLU A 310 25.06 -25.27 -19.41
CA GLU A 310 24.29 -24.36 -18.53
C GLU A 310 25.16 -23.24 -17.97
N LEU A 311 26.42 -23.54 -17.62
CA LEU A 311 27.38 -22.54 -17.16
C LEU A 311 27.73 -21.53 -18.27
N ALA A 312 27.93 -22.01 -19.51
CA ALA A 312 28.17 -21.15 -20.66
C ALA A 312 26.96 -20.24 -20.95
N ASP A 313 25.75 -20.80 -20.95
CA ASP A 313 24.51 -20.05 -21.16
C ASP A 313 24.31 -19.00 -20.05
N ALA A 314 24.58 -19.36 -18.78
CA ALA A 314 24.53 -18.43 -17.66
C ALA A 314 25.57 -17.29 -17.80
N SER A 315 26.79 -17.59 -18.26
CA SER A 315 27.81 -16.58 -18.51
C SER A 315 27.36 -15.57 -19.58
N THR A 316 26.77 -16.03 -20.68
CA THR A 316 26.26 -15.13 -21.73
C THR A 316 25.11 -14.26 -21.23
N ALA A 317 24.24 -14.81 -20.37
CA ALA A 317 23.16 -14.04 -19.74
C ALA A 317 23.69 -12.94 -18.82
N VAL A 318 24.76 -13.23 -18.06
CA VAL A 318 25.42 -12.22 -17.20
C VAL A 318 26.02 -11.09 -18.04
N ASP A 319 26.68 -11.39 -19.16
CA ASP A 319 27.26 -10.36 -20.02
C ASP A 319 26.20 -9.50 -20.70
N LYS A 320 25.06 -10.10 -21.09
CA LYS A 320 23.90 -9.35 -21.56
C LYS A 320 23.34 -8.41 -20.49
N LEU A 321 23.19 -8.88 -19.26
CA LEU A 321 22.72 -8.05 -18.15
C LEU A 321 23.68 -6.89 -17.83
N LYS A 322 25.01 -7.11 -17.93
CA LYS A 322 25.99 -6.02 -17.79
C LYS A 322 25.85 -4.97 -18.89
N SER A 323 25.62 -5.40 -20.13
CA SER A 323 25.38 -4.50 -21.27
C SER A 323 24.08 -3.69 -21.08
N ASP A 324 23.00 -4.34 -20.66
CA ASP A 324 21.71 -3.69 -20.39
C ASP A 324 21.80 -2.69 -19.23
N LEU A 325 22.59 -3.01 -18.19
CA LEU A 325 22.87 -2.11 -17.07
C LEU A 325 23.63 -0.87 -17.54
N ALA A 326 24.69 -1.02 -18.33
CA ALA A 326 25.42 0.11 -18.90
C ALA A 326 24.52 0.98 -19.80
N ALA A 327 23.63 0.37 -20.59
CA ALA A 327 22.65 1.10 -21.41
C ALA A 327 21.60 1.83 -20.56
N ALA A 328 21.20 1.27 -19.41
CA ALA A 328 20.30 1.92 -18.47
C ALA A 328 20.95 3.11 -17.76
N GLU A 329 22.22 2.99 -17.35
CA GLU A 329 23.01 4.07 -16.75
C GLU A 329 23.18 5.25 -17.70
N ASN A 330 23.55 4.98 -18.96
CA ASN A 330 23.64 6.02 -20.00
C ASN A 330 22.31 6.76 -20.19
N ARG A 331 21.17 6.04 -20.19
CA ARG A 331 19.83 6.66 -20.27
C ARG A 331 19.53 7.51 -19.04
N ALA A 332 19.96 7.09 -17.85
CA ALA A 332 19.76 7.84 -16.61
C ALA A 332 20.56 9.15 -16.62
N ASP A 333 21.81 9.13 -17.09
CA ASP A 333 22.65 10.32 -17.16
C ASP A 333 22.15 11.34 -18.18
N VAL A 334 21.66 10.88 -19.34
CA VAL A 334 20.98 11.75 -20.32
C VAL A 334 19.75 12.43 -19.69
N GLN A 335 18.97 11.72 -18.88
CA GLN A 335 17.81 12.29 -18.19
C GLN A 335 18.21 13.28 -17.09
N ARG A 336 19.27 12.99 -16.31
CA ARG A 336 19.83 13.93 -15.32
C ARG A 336 20.23 15.25 -15.99
N GLY A 337 20.96 15.17 -17.11
CA GLY A 337 21.35 16.37 -17.88
C GLY A 337 20.14 17.18 -18.39
N ARG A 338 19.04 16.51 -18.78
CA ARG A 338 17.78 17.20 -19.17
C ARG A 338 17.13 17.92 -17.98
N VAL A 339 17.13 17.30 -16.80
CA VAL A 339 16.57 17.87 -15.57
C VAL A 339 17.39 19.09 -15.12
N GLU A 340 18.71 19.01 -15.14
CA GLU A 340 19.60 20.13 -14.81
C GLU A 340 19.41 21.32 -15.74
N LYS A 341 19.32 21.10 -17.06
CA LYS A 341 18.99 22.15 -18.04
C LYS A 341 17.65 22.83 -17.72
N LYS A 342 16.61 22.05 -17.36
CA LYS A 342 15.31 22.60 -16.95
C LYS A 342 15.40 23.41 -15.65
N ARG A 343 16.16 22.92 -14.66
CA ARG A 343 16.39 23.61 -13.38
C ARG A 343 17.10 24.95 -13.59
N ALA A 344 18.16 24.97 -14.39
CA ALA A 344 18.87 26.20 -14.75
C ALA A 344 17.96 27.21 -15.47
N LYS A 345 17.11 26.75 -16.40
CA LYS A 345 16.14 27.61 -17.10
C LYS A 345 15.10 28.23 -16.14
N LEU A 346 14.60 27.45 -15.18
CA LEU A 346 13.68 27.94 -14.15
C LEU A 346 14.33 28.97 -13.24
N GLN A 347 15.57 28.72 -12.80
CA GLN A 347 16.31 29.65 -11.95
C GLN A 347 16.54 31.01 -12.64
N ARG A 348 16.96 31.00 -13.92
CA ARG A 348 17.09 32.23 -14.73
C ARG A 348 15.76 32.97 -14.87
N ARG A 349 14.63 32.26 -14.99
CA ARG A 349 13.30 32.89 -15.07
C ARG A 349 12.91 33.56 -13.75
N LEU A 350 13.14 32.88 -12.62
CA LEU A 350 12.89 33.44 -11.29
C LEU A 350 13.75 34.67 -11.01
N GLU A 351 15.01 34.66 -11.43
CA GLU A 351 15.91 35.80 -11.29
C GLU A 351 15.44 37.01 -12.12
N ARG A 352 15.03 36.78 -13.39
CA ARG A 352 14.43 37.83 -14.23
C ARG A 352 13.17 38.43 -13.61
N GLU A 353 12.29 37.62 -13.02
CA GLU A 353 11.10 38.12 -12.33
C GLU A 353 11.45 38.92 -11.06
N ARG A 354 12.45 38.47 -10.29
CA ARG A 354 12.95 39.23 -9.13
C ARG A 354 13.53 40.59 -9.55
N SER A 355 14.31 40.64 -10.62
CA SER A 355 14.88 41.90 -11.14
C SER A 355 13.79 42.86 -11.64
N LYS A 356 12.77 42.35 -12.35
CA LYS A 356 11.60 43.16 -12.75
C LYS A 356 10.84 43.75 -11.55
N ARG A 357 10.67 42.97 -10.47
CA ARG A 357 10.01 43.47 -9.25
C ARG A 357 10.84 44.55 -8.55
N LYS A 358 12.18 44.48 -8.60
CA LYS A 358 13.05 45.53 -8.07
C LYS A 358 12.96 46.83 -8.88
N SER A 359 13.01 46.75 -10.21
CA SER A 359 12.94 47.95 -11.07
C SER A 359 11.59 48.68 -11.00
N VAL A 360 10.48 47.97 -10.72
CA VAL A 360 9.17 48.60 -10.52
C VAL A 360 9.07 49.34 -9.18
N LYS A 361 9.83 48.93 -8.16
CA LYS A 361 9.84 49.59 -6.84
C LYS A 361 10.74 50.83 -6.81
N GLU A 362 11.67 50.95 -7.76
CA GLU A 362 12.55 52.10 -7.98
C GLU A 362 12.10 52.93 -9.20
N GLY A 363 10.79 53.16 -9.32
CA GLY A 363 10.27 54.14 -10.28
C GLY A 363 10.93 55.51 -10.07
N PRO A 364 11.10 56.32 -11.14
CA PRO A 364 11.77 57.61 -11.07
C PRO A 364 11.05 58.48 -10.04
N ARG A 365 11.75 58.83 -8.95
CA ARG A 365 11.27 59.78 -7.94
C ARG A 365 10.87 61.07 -8.68
N SER A 366 9.56 61.27 -8.88
CA SER A 366 9.07 62.50 -9.48
C SER A 366 9.51 63.68 -8.61
N LYS A 367 10.06 64.70 -9.26
CA LYS A 367 10.59 65.91 -8.60
C LYS A 367 9.51 66.68 -7.83
N ASP A 368 8.24 66.35 -8.01
CA ASP A 368 7.10 67.02 -7.39
C ASP A 368 6.99 66.78 -5.87
N LYS A 369 7.41 65.61 -5.37
CA LYS A 369 7.28 65.31 -3.93
C LYS A 369 8.22 66.15 -3.04
N LYS A 370 9.23 66.80 -3.61
CA LYS A 370 10.12 67.74 -2.88
C LYS A 370 9.49 69.13 -2.69
N ARG A 371 8.52 69.54 -3.51
CA ARG A 371 7.85 70.86 -3.38
C ARG A 371 6.83 70.87 -2.24
N ASP A 372 6.09 69.79 -2.04
CA ASP A 372 5.05 69.73 -1.00
C ASP A 372 5.60 69.65 0.42
N VAL A 373 6.73 68.94 0.62
CA VAL A 373 7.38 68.86 1.95
C VAL A 373 7.92 70.24 2.39
N LYS A 374 8.37 71.08 1.45
CA LYS A 374 8.87 72.43 1.78
C LYS A 374 7.73 73.38 2.20
N ARG A 375 6.57 73.32 1.53
CA ARG A 375 5.39 74.11 1.89
C ARG A 375 4.78 73.73 3.25
N ALA A 376 4.84 72.46 3.62
CA ALA A 376 4.38 72.00 4.94
C ALA A 376 5.27 72.54 6.08
N GLY A 377 6.59 72.61 5.87
CA GLY A 377 7.53 73.17 6.85
C GLY A 377 7.35 74.68 7.09
N GLU A 378 7.09 75.45 6.03
CA GLU A 378 6.87 76.90 6.15
C GLU A 378 5.56 77.25 6.87
N ARG A 379 4.50 76.46 6.68
CA ARG A 379 3.23 76.64 7.41
C ARG A 379 3.38 76.36 8.90
N LYS A 380 4.20 75.38 9.29
CA LYS A 380 4.46 75.08 10.70
C LYS A 380 5.24 76.20 11.39
N LYS A 381 6.29 76.73 10.74
CA LYS A 381 7.04 77.89 11.27
C LYS A 381 6.18 79.15 11.41
N LYS A 382 5.26 79.40 10.47
CA LYS A 382 4.37 80.56 10.55
C LYS A 382 3.37 80.44 11.70
N ALA A 383 2.88 79.23 11.99
CA ALA A 383 2.01 78.98 13.14
C ALA A 383 2.74 79.12 14.49
N GLU A 384 3.99 78.65 14.58
CA GLU A 384 4.81 78.80 15.79
C GLU A 384 5.16 80.27 16.11
N MET A 385 5.43 81.11 15.11
CA MET A 385 5.69 82.55 15.37
C MET A 385 4.43 83.31 15.79
N LEU A 386 3.26 82.96 15.27
CA LEU A 386 1.99 83.57 15.69
C LEU A 386 1.64 83.21 17.14
N ALA A 387 2.01 82.02 17.62
CA ALA A 387 1.77 81.59 18.99
C ALA A 387 2.73 82.22 20.04
N LEU A 388 3.74 82.98 19.60
CA LEU A 388 4.71 83.67 20.47
C LEU A 388 4.48 85.19 20.52
N SER A 389 3.41 85.69 19.87
CA SER A 389 3.08 87.12 19.80
C SER A 389 1.82 87.51 20.59
N ASP A 390 1.22 86.56 21.31
CA ASP A 390 0.22 86.77 22.37
C ASP A 390 0.90 86.54 23.73
#